data_AF-A0A1V5MEI0-F1
#
_entry.id   AF-A0A1V5MEI0-F1
#
_cell.length_a   1.000
_cell.length_b   1.000
_cell.length_c   1.000
_cell.angle_alpha   90.00
_cell.angle_beta   90.00
_cell.angle_gamma   90.00
#
_symmetry.space_group_name_H-M   'P 1'
#
loop_
_entity.id
_entity.type
_entity.pdbx_description
1 polymer ?
#
loop_
_entity_poly.entity_id
_entity_poly.type
_entity_poly.pdbx_seq_one_letter_code
_entity_poly.pdbx_strand_id
1 'polypeptide(L)'
;MKRALTALAIIAATQGAYAQGIFQPIETQAPQRNREVMAELIMVASAAPKYEKSKDGHEWDMSITSIRGGKGAKKPLGQYLVEPDMEFRSEYKDQPIETMCQFAYDLHEFITAKGGDYRSMAMKKDADFVPYEKQKEFAISWWRKAYPKYKDMSGMFKDWFINDALIDATNLYNWSRRGKDGGSDYISWADAAVSALMKKKP
;
A
#
# COMPACT_ATOMS: atom_id res chain seq x y z
N MET A 1 7.98 27.50 42.01
CA MET A 1 7.34 28.22 40.89
C MET A 1 7.95 27.74 39.57
N LYS A 2 7.09 27.30 38.64
CA LYS A 2 7.23 27.32 37.17
C LYS A 2 8.41 26.54 36.53
N ARG A 3 8.12 25.48 35.74
CA ARG A 3 8.16 25.41 34.24
C ARG A 3 9.61 25.46 33.69
N ALA A 4 10.09 24.70 32.71
CA ALA A 4 9.51 23.87 31.67
C ALA A 4 10.65 23.21 30.85
N LEU A 5 10.33 22.08 30.20
CA LEU A 5 10.75 21.62 28.86
C LEU A 5 12.22 21.75 28.43
N THR A 6 12.90 20.60 28.34
CA THR A 6 14.03 20.39 27.43
C THR A 6 13.54 19.59 26.23
N ALA A 7 13.28 20.29 25.13
CA ALA A 7 13.05 19.70 23.81
C ALA A 7 13.76 20.56 22.76
N LEU A 8 14.37 19.88 21.78
CA LEU A 8 14.81 20.36 20.46
C LEU A 8 16.03 21.30 20.38
N ALA A 9 17.17 20.71 20.00
CA ALA A 9 18.16 21.37 19.14
C ALA A 9 19.02 20.32 18.40
N ILE A 10 18.44 19.63 17.41
CA ILE A 10 19.21 19.06 16.30
C ILE A 10 18.65 19.68 15.02
N ILE A 11 18.83 20.99 14.90
CA ILE A 11 18.73 21.74 13.64
C ILE A 11 19.88 22.74 13.66
N ALA A 12 21.11 22.25 13.50
CA ALA A 12 22.29 23.09 13.28
C ALA A 12 23.46 22.22 12.78
N ALA A 13 23.30 21.56 11.64
CA ALA A 13 24.44 20.93 10.96
C ALA A 13 24.36 21.01 9.43
N THR A 14 23.49 21.86 8.87
CA THR A 14 23.29 21.94 7.41
C THR A 14 23.83 23.24 6.79
N GLN A 15 24.70 24.01 7.45
CA GLN A 15 25.26 25.23 6.83
C GLN A 15 26.79 25.26 6.71
N GLY A 16 27.50 24.19 7.08
CA GLY A 16 28.97 24.12 6.98
C GLY A 16 29.54 23.33 5.79
N ALA A 17 28.74 22.51 5.10
CA ALA A 17 29.26 21.49 4.18
C ALA A 17 29.13 21.80 2.68
N TYR A 18 28.53 22.95 2.30
CA TYR A 18 28.30 23.28 0.88
C TYR A 18 29.49 23.98 0.19
N ALA A 19 30.60 24.23 0.89
CA ALA A 19 31.74 25.00 0.35
C ALA A 19 32.93 24.14 -0.13
N GLN A 20 32.85 22.81 -0.09
CA GLN A 20 33.90 21.93 -0.61
C GLN A 20 33.30 20.79 -1.43
N GLY A 21 33.10 21.07 -2.73
CA GLY A 21 33.08 20.18 -3.90
C GLY A 21 32.83 18.67 -3.84
N ILE A 22 32.20 18.08 -2.83
CA ILE A 22 32.05 16.61 -2.68
C ILE A 22 30.57 16.16 -2.61
N PHE A 23 29.61 17.06 -2.77
CA PHE A 23 28.22 16.67 -2.98
C PHE A 23 27.71 17.23 -4.30
N GLN A 24 27.63 16.37 -5.32
CA GLN A 24 26.70 16.64 -6.39
C GLN A 24 25.28 16.61 -5.79
N PRO A 25 24.38 17.52 -6.19
CA PRO A 25 22.98 17.40 -5.82
C PRO A 25 22.54 16.03 -6.31
N ILE A 26 22.02 15.20 -5.40
CA ILE A 26 21.33 13.98 -5.80
C ILE A 26 20.18 14.48 -6.67
N GLU A 27 20.36 14.40 -7.99
CA GLU A 27 19.27 14.47 -8.94
C GLU A 27 18.15 13.61 -8.36
N THR A 28 16.96 14.19 -8.34
CA THR A 28 15.68 13.60 -7.97
C THR A 28 15.35 12.41 -8.88
N GLN A 29 16.19 11.39 -8.91
CA GLN A 29 15.87 10.10 -9.48
C GLN A 29 14.82 9.49 -8.58
N ALA A 30 13.65 9.21 -9.16
CA ALA A 30 12.65 8.39 -8.49
C ALA A 30 13.35 7.14 -7.93
N PRO A 31 13.00 6.69 -6.71
CA PRO A 31 13.62 5.51 -6.12
C PRO A 31 13.64 4.39 -7.16
N GLN A 32 14.80 3.76 -7.36
CA GLN A 32 14.95 2.73 -8.38
C GLN A 32 14.17 1.48 -7.94
N ARG A 33 12.92 1.39 -8.38
CA ARG A 33 12.04 0.25 -8.09
C ARG A 33 12.48 -0.98 -8.86
N ASN A 34 12.38 -2.16 -8.24
CA ASN A 34 12.68 -3.42 -8.90
C ASN A 34 11.72 -3.64 -10.09
N ARG A 35 12.27 -3.72 -11.31
CA ARG A 35 11.50 -3.82 -12.56
C ARG A 35 10.66 -5.10 -12.64
N GLU A 36 11.17 -6.22 -12.13
CA GLU A 36 10.48 -7.51 -12.15
C GLU A 36 9.27 -7.49 -11.23
N VAL A 37 9.45 -6.98 -9.99
CA VAL A 37 8.35 -6.84 -9.03
C VAL A 37 7.30 -5.85 -9.56
N MET A 38 7.73 -4.74 -10.17
CA MET A 38 6.81 -3.80 -10.79
C MET A 38 6.02 -4.41 -11.95
N ALA A 39 6.66 -5.22 -12.81
CA ALA A 39 5.97 -5.92 -13.89
C ALA A 39 4.94 -6.92 -13.35
N GLU A 40 5.26 -7.64 -12.28
CA GLU A 40 4.33 -8.54 -11.59
C GLU A 40 3.14 -7.79 -11.00
N LEU A 41 3.38 -6.69 -10.29
CA LEU A 41 2.32 -5.84 -9.73
C LEU A 41 1.40 -5.31 -10.83
N ILE A 42 1.96 -4.83 -11.94
CA ILE A 42 1.17 -4.32 -13.08
C ILE A 42 0.36 -5.44 -13.73
N MET A 43 0.96 -6.62 -13.93
CA MET A 43 0.27 -7.79 -14.47
C MET A 43 -0.91 -8.18 -13.60
N VAL A 44 -0.71 -8.25 -12.28
CA VAL A 44 -1.74 -8.58 -11.29
C VAL A 44 -2.82 -7.50 -11.25
N ALA A 45 -2.44 -6.23 -11.29
CA ALA A 45 -3.34 -5.09 -11.33
C ALA A 45 -4.21 -5.05 -12.60
N SER A 46 -3.66 -5.50 -13.71
CA SER A 46 -4.30 -5.44 -15.03
C SER A 46 -4.98 -6.75 -15.43
N ALA A 47 -4.90 -7.78 -14.58
CA ALA A 47 -5.54 -9.06 -14.85
C ALA A 47 -7.05 -8.87 -15.08
N ALA A 48 -7.66 -9.80 -15.79
CA ALA A 48 -9.12 -9.89 -15.93
C ALA A 48 -9.66 -11.00 -15.01
N PRO A 49 -10.87 -10.87 -14.45
CA PRO A 49 -11.47 -11.91 -13.63
C PRO A 49 -11.59 -13.21 -14.42
N LYS A 50 -11.20 -14.32 -13.79
CA LYS A 50 -11.38 -15.64 -14.37
C LYS A 50 -12.79 -16.14 -14.03
N TYR A 51 -13.46 -16.68 -15.03
CA TYR A 51 -14.73 -17.38 -14.87
C TYR A 51 -14.39 -18.85 -14.69
N GLU A 52 -14.71 -19.43 -13.52
CA GLU A 52 -14.50 -20.85 -13.28
C GLU A 52 -15.83 -21.60 -13.28
N LYS A 53 -15.83 -22.83 -13.81
CA LYS A 53 -16.97 -23.74 -13.70
C LYS A 53 -16.97 -24.36 -12.31
N SER A 54 -17.97 -24.06 -11.50
CA SER A 54 -18.26 -24.80 -10.27
C SER A 54 -19.30 -25.90 -10.55
N LYS A 55 -19.56 -26.75 -9.54
CA LYS A 55 -20.57 -27.82 -9.63
C LYS A 55 -22.01 -27.27 -9.69
N ASP A 56 -22.23 -26.04 -9.21
CA ASP A 56 -23.55 -25.40 -9.12
C ASP A 56 -23.76 -24.31 -10.18
N GLY A 57 -22.80 -24.11 -11.08
CA GLY A 57 -22.90 -23.14 -12.16
C GLY A 57 -21.54 -22.57 -12.57
N HIS A 58 -21.54 -21.30 -12.98
CA HIS A 58 -20.31 -20.56 -13.20
C HIS A 58 -20.10 -19.66 -11.98
N GLU A 59 -18.96 -19.81 -11.32
CA GLU A 59 -18.57 -18.96 -10.20
C GLU A 59 -17.44 -18.04 -10.65
N TRP A 60 -17.53 -16.78 -10.25
CA TRP A 60 -16.42 -15.85 -10.42
C TRP A 60 -15.26 -16.33 -9.55
N ASP A 61 -14.09 -16.56 -10.13
CA ASP A 61 -12.88 -16.86 -9.37
C ASP A 61 -12.62 -15.71 -8.39
N MET A 62 -12.50 -16.03 -7.11
CA MET A 62 -12.11 -15.15 -5.99
C MET A 62 -10.71 -14.52 -6.15
N SER A 63 -10.12 -14.61 -7.35
CA SER A 63 -8.98 -13.86 -7.84
C SER A 63 -8.97 -12.37 -7.46
N ILE A 64 -7.78 -11.74 -7.38
CA ILE A 64 -7.61 -10.29 -7.16
C ILE A 64 -8.45 -9.42 -8.09
N THR A 65 -8.79 -9.93 -9.25
CA THR A 65 -9.65 -9.30 -10.24
C THR A 65 -11.09 -9.17 -9.80
N SER A 66 -11.57 -10.11 -8.99
CA SER A 66 -12.81 -10.00 -8.24
C SER A 66 -12.64 -9.03 -7.06
N ILE A 67 -11.46 -8.90 -6.44
CA ILE A 67 -11.18 -7.98 -5.30
C ILE A 67 -10.81 -6.54 -5.71
N ARG A 68 -10.47 -6.26 -6.97
CA ARG A 68 -10.11 -4.91 -7.46
C ARG A 68 -11.06 -4.38 -8.53
N GLY A 69 -12.05 -5.14 -8.98
CA GLY A 69 -12.84 -4.73 -10.14
C GLY A 69 -11.96 -4.54 -11.39
N GLY A 70 -11.09 -5.51 -11.67
CA GLY A 70 -10.14 -5.45 -12.80
C GLY A 70 -10.84 -5.31 -14.16
N LYS A 71 -10.07 -5.01 -15.21
CA LYS A 71 -10.58 -4.77 -16.57
C LYS A 71 -11.53 -5.90 -17.01
N GLY A 72 -12.82 -5.57 -17.15
CA GLY A 72 -13.88 -6.52 -17.54
C GLY A 72 -14.81 -7.00 -16.41
N ALA A 73 -14.52 -6.69 -15.14
CA ALA A 73 -15.34 -7.09 -13.99
C ALA A 73 -16.71 -6.37 -13.91
N LYS A 74 -16.92 -5.31 -14.71
CA LYS A 74 -18.13 -4.44 -14.70
C LYS A 74 -18.50 -3.88 -13.30
N LYS A 75 -17.59 -3.95 -12.33
CA LYS A 75 -17.72 -3.39 -10.97
C LYS A 75 -16.57 -2.38 -10.73
N PRO A 76 -16.77 -1.32 -9.92
CA PRO A 76 -15.74 -0.34 -9.60
C PRO A 76 -14.56 -0.94 -8.80
N LEU A 77 -13.52 -0.16 -8.49
CA LEU A 77 -12.46 -0.62 -7.57
C LEU A 77 -13.01 -0.71 -6.14
N GLY A 78 -12.72 -1.79 -5.42
CA GLY A 78 -13.20 -2.02 -4.05
C GLY A 78 -13.12 -3.48 -3.64
N GLN A 79 -13.22 -3.77 -2.35
CA GLN A 79 -13.12 -5.13 -1.80
C GLN A 79 -14.45 -5.88 -1.92
N TYR A 80 -14.52 -6.91 -2.76
CA TYR A 80 -15.74 -7.66 -3.07
C TYR A 80 -15.91 -8.99 -2.33
N LEU A 81 -15.05 -9.30 -1.35
CA LEU A 81 -15.03 -10.58 -0.62
C LEU A 81 -15.17 -10.41 0.89
N VAL A 82 -15.79 -9.29 1.31
CA VAL A 82 -16.17 -8.99 2.68
C VAL A 82 -17.59 -8.49 2.61
N GLU A 83 -18.50 -9.10 3.36
CA GLU A 83 -19.87 -8.63 3.42
C GLU A 83 -19.99 -7.43 4.37
N PRO A 84 -20.66 -6.32 3.96
CA PRO A 84 -21.13 -6.04 2.60
C PRO A 84 -19.99 -5.60 1.66
N ASP A 85 -20.09 -5.96 0.37
CA ASP A 85 -19.15 -5.52 -0.69
C ASP A 85 -18.83 -4.02 -0.55
N MET A 86 -17.55 -3.67 -0.47
CA MET A 86 -17.10 -2.29 -0.25
C MET A 86 -16.45 -1.70 -1.49
N GLU A 87 -17.18 -0.83 -2.19
CA GLU A 87 -16.61 0.01 -3.24
C GLU A 87 -15.75 1.14 -2.64
N PHE A 88 -14.57 1.39 -3.21
CA PHE A 88 -13.79 2.56 -2.86
C PHE A 88 -14.56 3.83 -3.25
N ARG A 89 -14.81 4.68 -2.27
CA ARG A 89 -15.60 5.91 -2.42
C ARG A 89 -14.75 7.13 -2.74
N SER A 90 -13.43 7.01 -2.64
CA SER A 90 -12.50 8.10 -2.89
C SER A 90 -12.05 8.18 -4.36
N GLU A 91 -11.44 9.32 -4.72
CA GLU A 91 -10.76 9.53 -6.01
C GLU A 91 -9.53 8.61 -6.22
N TYR A 92 -9.18 7.77 -5.23
CA TYR A 92 -8.13 6.78 -5.37
C TYR A 92 -8.41 5.83 -6.53
N LYS A 93 -9.67 5.46 -6.75
CA LYS A 93 -10.08 4.57 -7.83
C LYS A 93 -9.76 5.10 -9.23
N ASP A 94 -9.56 6.40 -9.36
CA ASP A 94 -9.29 7.06 -10.65
C ASP A 94 -7.78 7.21 -10.90
N GLN A 95 -6.92 6.75 -9.97
CA GLN A 95 -5.47 6.81 -10.16
C GLN A 95 -5.00 5.83 -11.25
N PRO A 96 -3.95 6.17 -12.02
CA PRO A 96 -3.37 5.25 -12.98
C PRO A 96 -2.89 3.96 -12.30
N ILE A 97 -3.10 2.82 -12.95
CA ILE A 97 -2.64 1.50 -12.47
C ILE A 97 -1.16 1.53 -12.12
N GLU A 98 -0.33 2.18 -12.94
CA GLU A 98 1.10 2.29 -12.69
C GLU A 98 1.39 3.02 -11.38
N THR A 99 0.71 4.14 -11.10
CA THR A 99 0.86 4.90 -9.85
C THR A 99 0.43 4.08 -8.64
N MET A 100 -0.67 3.33 -8.75
CA MET A 100 -1.11 2.40 -7.70
C MET A 100 -0.07 1.31 -7.44
N CYS A 101 0.53 0.74 -8.48
CA CYS A 101 1.57 -0.29 -8.36
C CYS A 101 2.86 0.28 -7.74
N GLN A 102 3.26 1.50 -8.12
CA GLN A 102 4.42 2.18 -7.54
C GLN A 102 4.20 2.44 -6.04
N PHE A 103 2.99 2.86 -5.66
CA PHE A 103 2.63 3.03 -4.26
C PHE A 103 2.65 1.71 -3.50
N ALA A 104 2.08 0.64 -4.07
CA ALA A 104 2.06 -0.68 -3.46
C ALA A 104 3.47 -1.24 -3.22
N TYR A 105 4.36 -1.08 -4.20
CA TYR A 105 5.77 -1.42 -4.05
C TYR A 105 6.43 -0.64 -2.92
N ASP A 106 6.35 0.68 -2.94
CA ASP A 106 7.04 1.53 -1.96
C ASP A 106 6.48 1.34 -0.54
N LEU A 107 5.17 1.09 -0.41
CA LEU A 107 4.53 0.75 0.86
C LEU A 107 5.05 -0.58 1.39
N HIS A 108 5.19 -1.59 0.54
CA HIS A 108 5.73 -2.88 0.97
C HIS A 108 7.20 -2.75 1.40
N GLU A 109 8.04 -2.04 0.64
CA GLU A 109 9.43 -1.78 1.04
C GLU A 109 9.51 -1.10 2.41
N PHE A 110 8.61 -0.15 2.69
CA PHE A 110 8.48 0.47 4.00
C PHE A 110 8.10 -0.55 5.09
N ILE A 111 7.11 -1.42 4.84
CA ILE A 111 6.67 -2.45 5.78
C ILE A 111 7.78 -3.46 6.06
N THR A 112 8.49 -3.92 5.03
CA THR A 112 9.63 -4.83 5.11
C THR A 112 10.77 -4.21 5.91
N ALA A 113 11.09 -2.93 5.69
CA ALA A 113 12.09 -2.22 6.47
C ALA A 113 11.73 -2.09 7.97
N LYS A 114 10.44 -2.23 8.32
CA LYS A 114 9.95 -2.30 9.70
C LYS A 114 9.79 -3.73 10.23
N GLY A 115 10.10 -4.75 9.42
CA GLY A 115 9.98 -6.15 9.75
C GLY A 115 8.54 -6.65 9.82
N GLY A 116 7.61 -5.95 9.17
CA GLY A 116 6.19 -6.31 9.12
C GLY A 116 5.79 -7.16 7.91
N ASP A 117 6.76 -7.64 7.13
CA ASP A 117 6.51 -8.59 6.05
C ASP A 117 6.38 -10.02 6.58
N TYR A 118 5.76 -10.90 5.79
CA TYR A 118 5.49 -12.29 6.18
C TYR A 118 6.73 -13.03 6.70
N ARG A 119 7.87 -12.91 6.02
CA ARG A 119 9.07 -13.68 6.38
C ARG A 119 9.64 -13.19 7.70
N SER A 120 9.72 -11.88 7.88
CA SER A 120 10.16 -11.28 9.14
C SER A 120 9.24 -11.64 10.32
N MET A 121 7.93 -11.62 10.10
CA MET A 121 6.94 -11.95 11.13
C MET A 121 6.93 -13.45 11.46
N ALA A 122 7.07 -14.33 10.47
CA ALA A 122 7.13 -15.77 10.69
C ALA A 122 8.34 -16.20 11.54
N MET A 123 9.44 -15.42 11.51
CA MET A 123 10.65 -15.69 12.29
C MET A 123 10.59 -15.17 13.73
N LYS A 124 9.56 -14.40 14.12
CA LYS A 124 9.49 -13.69 15.41
C LYS A 124 8.14 -13.92 16.09
N LYS A 125 8.16 -14.54 17.27
CA LYS A 125 6.93 -14.90 18.02
C LYS A 125 6.06 -13.70 18.43
N ASP A 126 6.65 -12.54 18.64
CA ASP A 126 5.96 -11.31 19.08
C ASP A 126 5.94 -10.22 18.01
N ALA A 127 6.00 -10.61 16.73
CA ALA A 127 5.93 -9.64 15.65
C ALA A 127 4.50 -9.14 15.44
N ASP A 128 4.32 -7.83 15.51
CA ASP A 128 3.08 -7.16 15.17
C ASP A 128 3.15 -6.56 13.76
N PHE A 129 1.97 -6.40 13.14
CA PHE A 129 1.84 -5.62 11.92
C PHE A 129 2.29 -4.17 12.16
N VAL A 130 2.84 -3.54 11.12
CA VAL A 130 3.13 -2.10 11.17
C VAL A 130 1.82 -1.35 11.47
N PRO A 131 1.76 -0.51 12.52
CA PRO A 131 0.52 0.15 12.90
C PRO A 131 -0.06 1.00 11.78
N TYR A 132 -1.39 1.03 11.66
CA TYR A 132 -2.12 1.81 10.64
C TYR A 132 -1.62 3.26 10.56
N GLU A 133 -1.43 3.94 11.70
CA GLU A 133 -0.98 5.34 11.71
C GLU A 133 0.41 5.54 11.07
N LYS A 134 1.29 4.55 11.19
CA LYS A 134 2.62 4.59 10.55
C LYS A 134 2.55 4.36 9.05
N GLN A 135 1.67 3.47 8.61
CA GLN A 135 1.38 3.29 7.19
C GLN A 135 0.68 4.54 6.61
N LYS A 136 -0.23 5.16 7.36
CA LYS A 136 -0.92 6.42 7.01
C LYS A 136 0.07 7.59 6.86
N GLU A 137 0.97 7.78 7.83
CA GLU A 137 2.03 8.81 7.75
C GLU A 137 2.87 8.64 6.47
N PHE A 138 3.29 7.41 6.16
CA PHE A 138 3.99 7.10 4.93
C PHE A 138 3.15 7.43 3.69
N ALA A 139 1.91 6.96 3.63
CA ALA A 139 1.01 7.17 2.50
C ALA A 139 0.73 8.65 2.24
N ILE A 140 0.51 9.45 3.28
CA ILE A 140 0.33 10.90 3.17
C ILE A 140 1.56 11.55 2.53
N SER A 141 2.77 11.19 2.98
CA SER A 141 4.02 11.73 2.44
C SER A 141 4.22 11.33 0.98
N TRP A 142 3.89 10.09 0.63
CA TRP A 142 4.00 9.56 -0.71
C TRP A 142 3.04 10.25 -1.69
N TRP A 143 1.74 10.27 -1.37
CA TRP A 143 0.70 10.82 -2.24
C TRP A 143 0.79 12.33 -2.40
N ARG A 144 1.31 13.07 -1.41
CA ARG A 144 1.63 14.50 -1.56
C ARG A 144 2.66 14.78 -2.67
N LYS A 145 3.57 13.83 -2.92
CA LYS A 145 4.62 13.97 -3.95
C LYS A 145 4.13 13.45 -5.30
N ALA A 146 3.45 12.31 -5.29
CA ALA A 146 3.04 11.61 -6.51
C ALA A 146 1.78 12.20 -7.16
N TYR A 147 0.87 12.79 -6.38
CA TYR A 147 -0.41 13.30 -6.88
C TYR A 147 -0.67 14.71 -6.30
N PRO A 148 -0.26 15.79 -6.99
CA PRO A 148 -0.38 17.16 -6.48
C PRO A 148 -1.80 17.53 -6.02
N LYS A 149 -2.85 17.03 -6.70
CA LYS A 149 -4.25 17.26 -6.31
C LYS A 149 -4.59 16.70 -4.92
N TYR A 150 -3.90 15.66 -4.46
CA TYR A 150 -4.05 15.15 -3.09
C TYR A 150 -3.78 16.24 -2.04
N LYS A 151 -2.85 17.18 -2.31
CA LYS A 151 -2.55 18.28 -1.39
C LYS A 151 -3.76 19.17 -1.13
N ASP A 152 -4.61 19.35 -2.14
CA ASP A 152 -5.70 20.33 -2.14
C ASP A 152 -7.07 19.71 -1.77
N MET A 153 -7.14 18.39 -1.60
CA MET A 153 -8.34 17.70 -1.12
C MET A 153 -8.74 18.12 0.30
N SER A 154 -10.05 18.07 0.59
CA SER A 154 -10.56 18.26 1.95
C SER A 154 -10.11 17.13 2.89
N GLY A 155 -10.09 17.38 4.21
CA GLY A 155 -9.58 16.42 5.21
C GLY A 155 -10.27 15.06 5.16
N MET A 156 -11.60 15.04 5.07
CA MET A 156 -12.39 13.80 5.00
C MET A 156 -12.06 12.98 3.73
N PHE A 157 -11.96 13.64 2.57
CA PHE A 157 -11.61 12.96 1.32
C PHE A 157 -10.16 12.46 1.31
N LYS A 158 -9.24 13.17 1.97
CA LYS A 158 -7.85 12.69 2.17
C LYS A 158 -7.81 11.41 2.98
N ASP A 159 -8.55 11.37 4.09
CA ASP A 159 -8.57 10.19 4.96
C ASP A 159 -9.17 8.97 4.25
N TRP A 160 -10.25 9.15 3.48
CA TRP A 160 -10.82 8.09 2.65
C TRP A 160 -9.85 7.63 1.56
N PHE A 161 -9.21 8.58 0.86
CA PHE A 161 -8.22 8.28 -0.17
C PHE A 161 -7.06 7.43 0.38
N ILE A 162 -6.51 7.82 1.54
CA ILE A 162 -5.39 7.09 2.14
C ILE A 162 -5.81 5.70 2.62
N ASN A 163 -6.99 5.56 3.21
CA ASN A 163 -7.48 4.27 3.64
C ASN A 163 -7.68 3.30 2.45
N ASP A 164 -8.34 3.78 1.38
CA ASP A 164 -8.56 3.01 0.15
C ASP A 164 -7.21 2.61 -0.48
N ALA A 165 -6.25 3.55 -0.54
CA ALA A 165 -4.92 3.29 -1.07
C ALA A 165 -4.17 2.22 -0.27
N LEU A 166 -4.19 2.28 1.06
CA LEU A 166 -3.50 1.32 1.93
C LEU A 166 -4.08 -0.10 1.80
N ILE A 167 -5.40 -0.23 1.74
CA ILE A 167 -6.08 -1.51 1.56
C ILE A 167 -5.74 -2.10 0.19
N ASP A 168 -5.86 -1.29 -0.87
CA ASP A 168 -5.58 -1.73 -2.24
C ASP A 168 -4.11 -2.14 -2.42
N ALA A 169 -3.18 -1.33 -1.94
CA ALA A 169 -1.75 -1.60 -2.02
C ALA A 169 -1.37 -2.90 -1.30
N THR A 170 -1.91 -3.11 -0.09
CA THR A 170 -1.65 -4.32 0.70
C THR A 170 -2.21 -5.57 0.00
N ASN A 171 -3.45 -5.49 -0.50
CA ASN A 171 -4.06 -6.56 -1.28
C ASN A 171 -3.27 -6.88 -2.55
N LEU A 172 -2.91 -5.84 -3.31
CA LEU A 172 -2.19 -5.96 -4.58
C LEU A 172 -0.84 -6.64 -4.40
N TYR A 173 -0.07 -6.17 -3.43
CA TYR A 173 1.24 -6.74 -3.17
C TYR A 173 1.12 -8.19 -2.71
N ASN A 174 0.23 -8.48 -1.75
CA ASN A 174 0.09 -9.82 -1.23
C ASN A 174 -0.34 -10.82 -2.30
N TRP A 175 -1.22 -10.40 -3.20
CA TRP A 175 -1.64 -11.26 -4.30
C TRP A 175 -0.50 -11.57 -5.28
N SER A 176 0.33 -10.57 -5.61
CA SER A 176 1.50 -10.78 -6.48
C SER A 176 2.48 -11.82 -5.93
N ARG A 177 2.48 -12.01 -4.61
CA ARG A 177 3.35 -12.94 -3.89
C ARG A 177 2.74 -14.31 -3.65
N ARG A 178 1.42 -14.49 -3.78
CA ARG A 178 0.75 -15.79 -3.56
C ARG A 178 1.34 -16.93 -4.39
N GLY A 179 1.77 -16.69 -5.63
CA GLY A 179 2.42 -17.73 -6.43
C GLY A 179 3.81 -18.17 -5.94
N LYS A 180 4.46 -17.35 -5.08
CA LYS A 180 5.84 -17.55 -4.62
C LYS A 180 5.92 -17.96 -3.16
N ASP A 181 5.05 -17.39 -2.32
CA ASP A 181 5.02 -17.61 -0.88
C ASP A 181 3.74 -18.34 -0.41
N GLY A 182 2.80 -18.67 -1.32
CA GLY A 182 1.40 -19.02 -1.04
C GLY A 182 1.10 -20.40 -0.42
N GLY A 183 1.83 -20.77 0.62
CA GLY A 183 1.32 -21.75 1.59
C GLY A 183 0.10 -21.21 2.36
N SER A 184 -0.61 -22.08 3.07
CA SER A 184 -1.75 -21.72 3.94
C SER A 184 -1.40 -20.59 4.91
N ASP A 185 -0.21 -20.63 5.48
CA ASP A 185 0.27 -19.68 6.48
C ASP A 185 0.43 -18.27 5.90
N TYR A 186 0.91 -18.19 4.66
CA TYR A 186 1.03 -16.92 3.94
C TYR A 186 -0.34 -16.32 3.64
N ILE A 187 -1.29 -17.15 3.19
CA ILE A 187 -2.66 -16.71 2.90
C ILE A 187 -3.32 -16.20 4.18
N SER A 188 -3.23 -16.94 5.29
CA SER A 188 -3.77 -16.50 6.57
C SER A 188 -3.12 -15.21 7.09
N TRP A 189 -1.80 -15.06 6.94
CA TRP A 189 -1.11 -13.82 7.26
C TRP A 189 -1.57 -12.64 6.40
N ALA A 190 -1.70 -12.85 5.08
CA ALA A 190 -2.11 -11.81 4.14
C ALA A 190 -3.53 -11.31 4.44
N ASP A 191 -4.46 -12.23 4.74
CA ASP A 191 -5.84 -11.89 5.10
C ASP A 191 -5.90 -11.13 6.44
N ALA A 192 -5.05 -11.51 7.40
CA ALA A 192 -4.91 -10.80 8.67
C ALA A 192 -4.34 -9.38 8.50
N ALA A 193 -3.36 -9.20 7.61
CA ALA A 193 -2.77 -7.89 7.31
C ALA A 193 -3.81 -6.92 6.75
N VAL A 194 -4.64 -7.37 5.81
CA VAL A 194 -5.72 -6.57 5.22
C VAL A 194 -6.82 -6.29 6.27
N SER A 195 -7.20 -7.30 7.04
CA SER A 195 -8.20 -7.16 8.11
C SER A 195 -7.78 -6.14 9.18
N ALA A 196 -6.49 -6.04 9.48
CA ALA A 196 -5.96 -5.06 10.43
C ALA A 196 -6.17 -3.61 9.96
N LEU A 197 -6.13 -3.37 8.65
CA LEU A 197 -6.41 -2.06 8.07
C LEU A 197 -7.91 -1.74 8.08
N MET A 198 -8.76 -2.73 7.76
CA MET A 198 -10.22 -2.55 7.71
C MET A 198 -10.88 -2.21 9.06
N LYS A 199 -10.30 -2.66 10.18
CA LYS A 199 -10.83 -2.36 11.53
C LYS A 199 -10.78 -0.86 11.85
N LYS A 200 -10.00 -0.08 11.10
CA LYS A 200 -9.93 1.38 11.20
C LYS A 200 -10.83 1.99 10.13
N LYS A 201 -12.14 2.02 10.39
CA LYS A 201 -13.04 2.87 9.59
C LYS A 201 -12.70 4.35 9.88
N PRO A 202 -12.53 5.19 8.85
CA PRO A 202 -12.36 6.63 9.01
C PRO A 202 -13.59 7.29 9.64
#